data_AF-A0ABD3NYA6-F1
#
_entry.id   AF-A0ABD3NYA6-F1
#
_cell.length_a   1.000
_cell.length_b   1.000
_cell.length_c   1.000
_cell.angle_alpha   90.00
_cell.angle_beta   90.00
_cell.angle_gamma   90.00
#
_symmetry.space_group_name_H-M   'P 1'
#
loop_
_entity.id
_entity.type
_entity.pdbx_description
1 polymer ?
#
loop_
_entity_poly.entity_id
_entity_poly.type
_entity_poly.pdbx_seq_one_letter_code
_entity_poly.pdbx_strand_id
1 'polypeptide(L)'
;MASNQQVQQSSMSYPPSPFVWFLLLDSVTGLPYKGTNANKVSVSTSADVADFREAAHLKNSSILTGITSAQLTVYKNKAAFDKRNAVVDDGKEEPLDPTESLGLLGSKEDMLVVVVPSSSSFPELDQLDQEIKALENSEEYKTLAYKNRVWAVPKPTEQERGEWQLLNEKLAYLKKTEDFYRNAILSMNAHSVKKSDKTRKEYKRDTAIKDERLLLSDVAIKMWERFEFDCVFEDGPSFGDLKRAAGFGNCKDVRDYFQRKARGEVQEDDIKDSLTKEAWIWLIGLNQRVNGLLHDTLITNKDGSLRLVLEHDVYEGGRKVAEELVRTFYGSSKKVDIKDASSDSSSSP
;
A
#
# COMPACT_ATOMS: atom_id res chain seq x y z
N MET A 1 -72.07 31.72 -6.64
CA MET A 1 -70.67 31.85 -7.10
C MET A 1 -69.87 30.78 -6.39
N ALA A 2 -69.54 29.69 -7.06
CA ALA A 2 -68.71 28.62 -6.52
C ALA A 2 -67.69 28.21 -7.59
N SER A 3 -66.43 28.25 -7.17
CA SER A 3 -65.21 28.05 -7.92
C SER A 3 -65.01 26.57 -8.28
N ASN A 4 -64.47 26.29 -9.46
CA ASN A 4 -63.91 24.98 -9.77
C ASN A 4 -62.70 25.16 -10.70
N GLN A 5 -61.51 25.28 -10.11
CA GLN A 5 -60.24 25.18 -10.82
C GLN A 5 -59.81 23.71 -10.80
N GLN A 6 -59.78 23.08 -11.98
CA GLN A 6 -59.12 21.80 -12.19
C GLN A 6 -57.61 21.98 -12.05
N VAL A 7 -57.04 21.36 -11.01
CA VAL A 7 -55.60 21.16 -10.89
C VAL A 7 -55.21 19.99 -11.79
N GLN A 8 -54.56 20.28 -12.91
CA GLN A 8 -53.82 19.28 -13.68
C GLN A 8 -52.58 18.87 -12.89
N GLN A 9 -52.60 17.67 -12.31
CA GLN A 9 -51.39 17.00 -11.83
C GLN A 9 -50.62 16.49 -13.06
N SER A 10 -49.58 17.23 -13.45
CA SER A 10 -48.57 16.73 -14.38
C SER A 10 -47.76 15.64 -13.67
N SER A 11 -48.06 14.39 -13.97
CA SER A 11 -47.22 13.24 -13.66
C SER A 11 -45.86 13.44 -14.33
N MET A 12 -44.87 13.93 -13.59
CA MET A 12 -43.49 13.94 -14.05
C MET A 12 -43.00 12.49 -14.11
N SER A 13 -43.06 11.90 -15.31
CA SER A 13 -42.35 10.67 -15.61
C SER A 13 -40.85 10.96 -15.55
N TYR A 14 -40.18 10.54 -14.47
CA TYR A 14 -38.72 10.51 -14.43
C TYR A 14 -38.22 9.71 -15.64
N PRO A 15 -37.29 10.24 -16.46
CA PRO A 15 -36.69 9.44 -17.51
C PRO A 15 -36.07 8.19 -16.90
N PRO A 16 -36.21 7.01 -17.52
CA PRO A 16 -35.66 5.77 -16.98
C PRO A 16 -34.16 5.92 -16.80
N SER A 17 -33.66 5.62 -15.60
CA SER A 17 -32.22 5.66 -15.30
C SER A 17 -31.47 4.77 -16.30
N PRO A 18 -30.45 5.31 -17.02
CA PRO A 18 -29.72 4.55 -18.01
C PRO A 18 -29.01 3.37 -17.36
N PHE A 19 -29.03 2.22 -18.04
CA PHE A 19 -28.21 1.09 -17.68
C PHE A 19 -26.85 1.22 -18.36
N VAL A 20 -25.78 1.20 -17.56
CA VAL A 20 -24.40 1.19 -18.04
C VAL A 20 -23.87 -0.23 -17.93
N TRP A 21 -23.46 -0.79 -19.07
CA TRP A 21 -22.84 -2.11 -19.16
C TRP A 21 -21.34 -2.03 -18.93
N PHE A 22 -20.81 -3.03 -18.24
CA PHE A 22 -19.40 -3.11 -17.92
C PHE A 22 -18.88 -4.54 -17.78
N LEU A 23 -17.56 -4.68 -17.87
CA LEU A 23 -16.83 -5.91 -17.61
C LEU A 23 -15.75 -5.67 -16.56
N LEU A 24 -15.66 -6.57 -15.58
CA LEU A 24 -14.58 -6.56 -14.59
C LEU A 24 -13.38 -7.35 -15.12
N LEU A 25 -12.23 -6.69 -15.21
CA LEU A 25 -10.97 -7.32 -15.65
C LEU A 25 -9.90 -7.23 -14.57
N ASP A 26 -9.07 -8.26 -14.49
CA ASP A 26 -7.85 -8.22 -13.68
C ASP A 26 -6.78 -7.34 -14.37
N SER A 27 -6.15 -6.44 -13.61
CA SER A 27 -5.22 -5.44 -14.16
C SER A 27 -3.99 -6.01 -14.87
N VAL A 28 -3.52 -7.18 -14.41
CA VAL A 28 -2.30 -7.82 -14.90
C VAL A 28 -2.62 -8.70 -16.11
N THR A 29 -3.58 -9.60 -15.95
CA THR A 29 -3.89 -10.61 -16.97
C THR A 29 -4.79 -10.08 -18.08
N GLY A 30 -5.59 -9.04 -17.81
CA GLY A 30 -6.63 -8.55 -18.73
C GLY A 30 -7.77 -9.54 -18.95
N LEU A 31 -7.84 -10.61 -18.16
CA LEU A 31 -8.89 -11.62 -18.18
C LEU A 31 -10.03 -11.25 -17.21
N PRO A 32 -11.24 -11.82 -17.38
CA PRO A 32 -12.34 -11.53 -16.50
C PRO A 32 -12.03 -11.85 -15.03
N TYR A 33 -12.21 -10.86 -14.16
CA TYR A 33 -11.81 -10.96 -12.75
C TYR A 33 -12.63 -12.02 -12.03
N LYS A 34 -11.97 -13.03 -11.43
CA LYS A 34 -12.64 -14.15 -10.74
C LYS A 34 -13.77 -14.81 -11.56
N GLY A 35 -13.61 -14.89 -12.88
CA GLY A 35 -14.58 -15.51 -13.78
C GLY A 35 -15.89 -14.71 -13.94
N THR A 36 -15.89 -13.41 -13.64
CA THR A 36 -17.05 -12.54 -13.91
C THR A 36 -17.38 -12.48 -15.39
N ASN A 37 -18.64 -12.22 -15.71
CA ASN A 37 -19.10 -11.89 -17.06
C ASN A 37 -19.54 -10.42 -17.11
N ALA A 38 -19.88 -9.94 -18.30
CA ALA A 38 -20.42 -8.61 -18.46
C ALA A 38 -21.71 -8.42 -17.64
N ASN A 39 -21.83 -7.26 -17.01
CA ASN A 39 -22.92 -6.92 -16.11
C ASN A 39 -23.38 -5.49 -16.37
N LYS A 40 -24.45 -5.05 -15.72
CA LYS A 40 -24.96 -3.69 -15.83
C LYS A 40 -25.37 -3.11 -14.48
N VAL A 41 -25.18 -1.81 -14.33
CA VAL A 41 -25.65 -1.02 -13.18
C VAL A 41 -26.56 0.09 -13.67
N SER A 42 -27.50 0.49 -12.81
CA SER A 42 -28.32 1.67 -13.05
C SER A 42 -27.66 2.86 -12.37
N VAL A 43 -27.41 3.92 -13.12
CA VAL A 43 -26.82 5.18 -12.63
C VAL A 43 -27.68 6.35 -13.07
N SER A 44 -27.53 7.50 -12.41
CA SER A 44 -28.20 8.73 -12.83
C SER A 44 -27.74 9.15 -14.23
N THR A 45 -28.58 9.83 -15.01
CA THR A 45 -28.16 10.45 -16.28
C THR A 45 -27.09 11.52 -16.10
N SER A 46 -26.99 12.09 -14.90
CA SER A 46 -25.97 13.06 -14.52
C SER A 46 -24.74 12.42 -13.87
N ALA A 47 -24.66 11.10 -13.79
CA ALA A 47 -23.59 10.40 -13.09
C ALA A 47 -22.26 10.55 -13.81
N ASP A 48 -21.20 10.68 -13.02
CA ASP A 48 -19.81 10.65 -13.48
C ASP A 48 -19.18 9.26 -13.28
N VAL A 49 -17.92 9.12 -13.67
CA VAL A 49 -17.16 7.86 -13.54
C VAL A 49 -16.98 7.46 -12.07
N ALA A 50 -16.93 8.40 -11.12
CA ALA A 50 -16.88 8.08 -9.69
C ALA A 50 -18.18 7.43 -9.20
N ASP A 51 -19.34 8.02 -9.52
CA ASP A 51 -20.66 7.47 -9.21
C ASP A 51 -20.83 6.05 -9.77
N PHE A 52 -20.39 5.84 -11.02
CA PHE A 52 -20.43 4.52 -11.64
C PHE A 52 -19.51 3.51 -10.97
N ARG A 53 -18.29 3.91 -10.56
CA ARG A 53 -17.39 3.01 -9.82
C ARG A 53 -17.99 2.56 -8.50
N GLU A 54 -18.67 3.44 -7.78
CA GLU A 54 -19.40 3.08 -6.57
C GLU A 54 -20.52 2.09 -6.85
N ALA A 55 -21.33 2.34 -7.88
CA ALA A 55 -22.39 1.42 -8.28
C ALA A 55 -21.86 0.04 -8.70
N ALA A 56 -20.80 0.00 -9.52
CA ALA A 56 -20.16 -1.22 -9.98
C ALA A 56 -19.51 -1.99 -8.82
N HIS A 57 -18.88 -1.28 -7.88
CA HIS A 57 -18.32 -1.85 -6.66
C HIS A 57 -19.42 -2.47 -5.79
N LEU A 58 -20.46 -1.71 -5.47
CA LEU A 58 -21.57 -2.17 -4.62
C LEU A 58 -22.21 -3.44 -5.17
N LYS A 59 -22.42 -3.47 -6.50
CA LYS A 59 -22.98 -4.61 -7.23
C LYS A 59 -22.12 -5.88 -7.13
N ASN A 60 -20.80 -5.72 -6.96
CA ASN A 60 -19.81 -6.81 -6.95
C ASN A 60 -19.05 -6.90 -5.61
N SER A 61 -19.64 -6.37 -4.53
CA SER A 61 -18.99 -6.23 -3.21
C SER A 61 -18.48 -7.56 -2.64
N SER A 62 -19.17 -8.68 -2.91
CA SER A 62 -18.78 -10.01 -2.45
C SER A 62 -17.50 -10.56 -3.08
N ILE A 63 -17.17 -10.15 -4.31
CA ILE A 63 -15.97 -10.60 -5.04
C ILE A 63 -14.84 -9.57 -5.00
N LEU A 64 -15.17 -8.31 -4.72
CA LEU A 64 -14.26 -7.17 -4.53
C LEU A 64 -13.88 -6.95 -3.06
N THR A 65 -13.94 -7.99 -2.22
CA THR A 65 -13.54 -7.90 -0.80
C THR A 65 -12.13 -7.33 -0.66
N GLY A 66 -11.98 -6.26 0.13
CA GLY A 66 -10.70 -5.58 0.36
C GLY A 66 -10.31 -4.56 -0.70
N ILE A 67 -11.13 -4.39 -1.75
CA ILE A 67 -10.96 -3.38 -2.79
C ILE A 67 -12.07 -2.34 -2.61
N THR A 68 -11.73 -1.06 -2.64
CA THR A 68 -12.66 0.07 -2.59
C THR A 68 -13.00 0.56 -3.99
N SER A 69 -14.13 1.23 -4.17
CA SER A 69 -14.53 1.82 -5.47
C SER A 69 -13.46 2.76 -6.05
N ALA A 70 -12.77 3.52 -5.19
CA ALA A 70 -11.69 4.43 -5.58
C ALA A 70 -10.46 3.73 -6.17
N GLN A 71 -10.26 2.44 -5.87
CA GLN A 71 -9.17 1.64 -6.41
C GLN A 71 -9.49 1.04 -7.78
N LEU A 72 -10.76 1.08 -8.21
CA LEU A 72 -11.16 0.62 -9.53
C LEU A 72 -10.79 1.67 -10.57
N THR A 73 -10.20 1.21 -11.66
CA THR A 73 -9.85 2.07 -12.81
C THR A 73 -10.82 1.77 -13.94
N VAL A 74 -11.37 2.79 -14.61
CA VAL A 74 -12.36 2.60 -15.68
C VAL A 74 -11.77 3.03 -17.00
N TYR A 75 -11.87 2.16 -18.00
CA TYR A 75 -11.54 2.45 -19.39
C TYR A 75 -12.83 2.48 -20.21
N LYS A 76 -12.82 3.30 -21.26
CA LYS A 76 -13.96 3.43 -22.18
C LYS A 76 -14.44 2.10 -22.74
N ASN A 77 -13.52 1.23 -23.11
CA ASN A 77 -13.82 -0.11 -23.59
C ASN A 77 -12.57 -1.02 -23.54
N LYS A 78 -12.72 -2.25 -24.04
CA LYS A 78 -11.63 -3.23 -24.05
C LYS A 78 -10.44 -2.81 -24.92
N ALA A 79 -10.70 -2.17 -26.06
CA ALA A 79 -9.64 -1.70 -26.94
C ALA A 79 -8.78 -0.62 -26.28
N ALA A 80 -9.40 0.30 -25.53
CA ALA A 80 -8.68 1.30 -24.74
C ALA A 80 -7.81 0.63 -23.66
N PHE A 81 -8.37 -0.32 -22.92
CA PHE A 81 -7.60 -1.07 -21.92
C PHE A 81 -6.40 -1.83 -22.53
N ASP A 82 -6.55 -2.47 -23.69
CA ASP A 82 -5.47 -3.22 -24.32
C ASP A 82 -4.33 -2.31 -24.82
N LYS A 83 -4.66 -1.06 -25.17
CA LYS A 83 -3.70 -0.02 -25.60
C LYS A 83 -2.98 0.70 -24.45
N ARG A 84 -3.33 0.44 -23.19
CA ARG A 84 -2.74 1.12 -22.00
C ARG A 84 -1.22 1.06 -21.91
N ASN A 85 -0.60 0.04 -22.53
CA ASN A 85 0.84 -0.22 -22.51
C ASN A 85 1.52 0.04 -23.87
N ALA A 86 0.88 0.75 -24.79
CA ALA A 86 1.50 1.06 -26.09
C ALA A 86 2.80 1.88 -25.90
N VAL A 87 3.82 1.55 -26.70
CA VAL A 87 5.19 2.11 -26.59
C VAL A 87 5.30 3.51 -27.20
N VAL A 88 4.30 3.96 -27.96
CA VAL A 88 4.27 5.24 -28.67
C VAL A 88 3.12 6.08 -28.13
N ASP A 89 3.39 7.34 -27.77
CA ASP A 89 2.42 8.26 -27.13
C ASP A 89 1.12 8.42 -27.93
N ASP A 90 1.17 8.38 -29.26
CA ASP A 90 0.01 8.54 -30.15
C ASP A 90 -1.03 7.39 -30.10
N GLY A 91 -0.77 6.33 -29.34
CA GLY A 91 -1.68 5.18 -29.25
C GLY A 91 -2.02 4.73 -27.84
N LYS A 92 -1.48 5.39 -26.80
CA LYS A 92 -1.73 5.03 -25.41
C LYS A 92 -3.05 5.64 -24.97
N GLU A 93 -3.95 4.78 -24.50
CA GLU A 93 -5.25 5.21 -23.99
C GLU A 93 -5.20 5.27 -22.47
N GLU A 94 -5.54 6.43 -21.92
CA GLU A 94 -5.61 6.66 -20.48
C GLU A 94 -6.96 6.22 -19.92
N PRO A 95 -7.02 5.86 -18.63
CA PRO A 95 -8.30 5.63 -17.97
C PRO A 95 -9.15 6.90 -17.95
N LEU A 96 -10.48 6.73 -17.91
CA LEU A 96 -11.43 7.83 -17.85
C LEU A 96 -11.23 8.65 -16.57
N ASP A 97 -11.39 9.97 -16.68
CA ASP A 97 -11.27 10.86 -15.53
C ASP A 97 -12.45 10.58 -14.56
N PRO A 98 -12.19 10.47 -13.24
CA PRO A 98 -13.23 10.36 -12.21
C PRO A 98 -14.42 11.30 -12.36
N THR A 99 -14.19 12.52 -12.83
CA THR A 99 -15.16 13.61 -12.97
C THR A 99 -15.79 13.66 -14.37
N GLU A 100 -15.36 12.78 -15.28
CA GLU A 100 -15.91 12.70 -16.63
C GLU A 100 -17.36 12.21 -16.58
N SER A 101 -18.25 12.92 -17.28
CA SER A 101 -19.63 12.47 -17.40
C SER A 101 -19.71 11.20 -18.22
N LEU A 102 -20.48 10.21 -17.75
CA LEU A 102 -20.67 8.97 -18.48
C LEU A 102 -21.42 9.17 -19.80
N GLY A 103 -22.26 10.21 -19.92
CA GLY A 103 -22.97 10.54 -21.15
C GLY A 103 -23.65 9.34 -21.83
N LEU A 104 -23.14 8.96 -23.01
CA LEU A 104 -23.61 7.84 -23.83
C LEU A 104 -22.70 6.59 -23.76
N LEU A 105 -21.75 6.54 -22.80
CA LEU A 105 -20.81 5.44 -22.65
C LEU A 105 -21.43 4.21 -22.00
N GLY A 106 -20.81 3.04 -22.23
CA GLY A 106 -21.21 1.78 -21.61
C GLY A 106 -22.50 1.19 -22.20
N SER A 107 -22.64 1.25 -23.52
CA SER A 107 -23.63 0.43 -24.23
C SER A 107 -23.25 -1.05 -24.13
N LYS A 108 -24.15 -1.94 -24.55
CA LYS A 108 -23.85 -3.39 -24.52
C LYS A 108 -22.73 -3.76 -25.50
N GLU A 109 -22.61 -3.03 -26.59
CA GLU A 109 -21.62 -3.25 -27.65
C GLU A 109 -20.28 -2.56 -27.34
N ASP A 110 -20.31 -1.46 -26.58
CA ASP A 110 -19.14 -0.69 -26.16
C ASP A 110 -19.11 -0.57 -24.62
N MET A 111 -18.99 -1.73 -23.97
CA MET A 111 -19.06 -1.86 -22.52
C MET A 111 -17.84 -1.21 -21.87
N LEU A 112 -18.05 -0.52 -20.75
CA LEU A 112 -16.93 -0.01 -19.95
C LEU A 112 -16.10 -1.15 -19.40
N VAL A 113 -14.79 -0.97 -19.33
CA VAL A 113 -13.89 -1.92 -18.67
C VAL A 113 -13.53 -1.39 -17.29
N VAL A 114 -13.97 -2.09 -16.26
CA VAL A 114 -13.63 -1.82 -14.87
C VAL A 114 -12.47 -2.71 -14.49
N VAL A 115 -11.30 -2.11 -14.37
CA VAL A 115 -10.07 -2.79 -14.02
C VAL A 115 -9.98 -2.88 -12.51
N VAL A 116 -9.92 -4.12 -12.04
CA VAL A 116 -9.66 -4.47 -10.66
C VAL A 116 -8.14 -4.52 -10.50
N PRO A 117 -7.56 -3.68 -9.62
CA PRO A 117 -6.15 -3.79 -9.32
C PRO A 117 -5.92 -5.18 -8.77
N SER A 118 -4.99 -5.89 -9.36
CA SER A 118 -4.60 -7.19 -8.85
C SER A 118 -4.10 -6.94 -7.43
N SER A 119 -4.71 -7.61 -6.45
CA SER A 119 -4.23 -7.58 -5.05
C SER A 119 -2.74 -7.97 -4.96
N SER A 120 -2.22 -8.59 -6.02
CA SER A 120 -0.82 -8.92 -6.29
C SER A 120 0.07 -7.72 -6.70
N SER A 121 -0.11 -6.53 -6.12
CA SER A 121 1.03 -5.60 -6.04
C SER A 121 2.17 -6.18 -5.18
N PHE A 122 1.89 -7.27 -4.46
CA PHE A 122 2.82 -8.03 -3.63
C PHE A 122 2.81 -9.51 -4.06
N PRO A 123 3.56 -9.90 -5.11
CA PRO A 123 3.73 -11.32 -5.47
C PRO A 123 4.24 -12.16 -4.28
N GLU A 124 4.93 -11.54 -3.33
CA GLU A 124 5.35 -12.16 -2.07
C GLU A 124 4.19 -12.58 -1.19
N LEU A 125 3.06 -11.87 -1.20
CA LEU A 125 1.88 -12.25 -0.40
C LEU A 125 1.21 -13.50 -0.98
N ASP A 126 1.12 -13.58 -2.31
CA ASP A 126 0.60 -14.77 -3.00
C ASP A 126 1.51 -15.98 -2.77
N GLN A 127 2.83 -15.77 -2.81
CA GLN A 127 3.81 -16.79 -2.48
C GLN A 127 3.69 -17.24 -1.01
N LEU A 128 3.49 -16.31 -0.09
CA LEU A 128 3.32 -16.62 1.33
C LEU A 128 2.04 -17.42 1.59
N ASP A 129 0.92 -17.03 0.97
CA ASP A 129 -0.36 -17.74 1.07
C ASP A 129 -0.25 -19.15 0.46
N GLN A 130 0.47 -19.30 -0.65
CA GLN A 130 0.80 -20.61 -1.22
C GLN A 130 1.68 -21.45 -0.28
N GLU A 131 2.70 -20.85 0.36
CA GLU A 131 3.58 -21.57 1.29
C GLU A 131 2.84 -21.99 2.56
N ILE A 132 1.98 -21.12 3.12
CA ILE A 132 1.10 -21.45 4.25
C ILE A 132 0.20 -22.62 3.89
N LYS A 133 -0.48 -22.55 2.74
CA LYS A 133 -1.35 -23.63 2.25
C LYS A 133 -0.57 -24.91 1.98
N ALA A 134 0.62 -24.84 1.41
CA ALA A 134 1.46 -26.00 1.15
C ALA A 134 1.90 -26.66 2.47
N LEU A 135 2.28 -25.86 3.47
CA LEU A 135 2.68 -26.35 4.79
C LEU A 135 1.50 -27.01 5.51
N GLU A 136 0.34 -26.35 5.57
CA GLU A 136 -0.88 -26.90 6.19
C GLU A 136 -1.39 -28.16 5.48
N ASN A 137 -1.17 -28.26 4.17
CA ASN A 137 -1.57 -29.43 3.38
C ASN A 137 -0.52 -30.53 3.30
N SER A 138 0.69 -30.30 3.81
CA SER A 138 1.74 -31.31 3.81
C SER A 138 1.31 -32.54 4.62
N GLU A 139 1.66 -33.74 4.14
CA GLU A 139 1.33 -34.99 4.84
C GLU A 139 2.01 -35.07 6.21
N GLU A 140 3.20 -34.48 6.36
CA GLU A 140 3.91 -34.37 7.63
C GLU A 140 3.09 -33.56 8.64
N TYR A 141 2.65 -32.35 8.26
CA TYR A 141 1.85 -31.50 9.13
C TYR A 141 0.51 -32.17 9.48
N LYS A 142 -0.19 -32.76 8.50
CA LYS A 142 -1.45 -33.48 8.73
C LYS A 142 -1.28 -34.68 9.67
N THR A 143 -0.24 -35.49 9.46
CA THR A 143 0.04 -36.67 10.28
C THR A 143 0.37 -36.29 11.71
N LEU A 144 1.27 -35.32 11.91
CA LEU A 144 1.63 -34.84 13.24
C LEU A 144 0.47 -34.11 13.93
N ALA A 145 -0.32 -33.32 13.19
CA ALA A 145 -1.52 -32.68 13.71
C ALA A 145 -2.55 -33.73 14.19
N TYR A 146 -2.76 -34.80 13.41
CA TYR A 146 -3.66 -35.88 13.79
C TYR A 146 -3.19 -36.60 15.07
N LYS A 147 -1.90 -36.97 15.13
CA LYS A 147 -1.31 -37.64 16.31
C LYS A 147 -1.32 -36.78 17.58
N ASN A 148 -1.25 -35.46 17.44
CA ASN A 148 -1.30 -34.54 18.58
C ASN A 148 -2.74 -34.19 19.00
N ARG A 149 -3.71 -34.23 18.08
CA ARG A 149 -5.12 -33.86 18.34
C ARG A 149 -5.93 -35.02 18.90
N VAL A 150 -5.73 -36.21 18.36
CA VAL A 150 -6.28 -37.44 18.92
C VAL A 150 -5.28 -37.89 19.98
N TRP A 151 -5.74 -38.33 21.16
CA TRP A 151 -4.90 -39.05 22.12
C TRP A 151 -4.54 -40.43 21.53
N ALA A 152 -3.87 -40.42 20.38
CA ALA A 152 -3.67 -41.57 19.55
C ALA A 152 -2.66 -42.50 20.21
N VAL A 153 -2.96 -43.78 20.16
CA VAL A 153 -1.99 -44.84 20.40
C VAL A 153 -1.46 -45.25 19.03
N PRO A 154 -0.15 -45.16 18.76
CA PRO A 154 0.93 -44.79 19.67
C PRO A 154 1.08 -43.27 19.88
N LYS A 155 1.51 -42.88 21.09
CA LYS A 155 1.85 -41.49 21.41
C LYS A 155 2.99 -40.99 20.52
N PRO A 156 3.03 -39.68 20.18
CA PRO A 156 4.15 -39.09 19.47
C PRO A 156 5.48 -39.33 20.22
N THR A 157 6.51 -39.69 19.47
CA THR A 157 7.88 -39.78 19.97
C THR A 157 8.41 -38.39 20.37
N GLU A 158 9.53 -38.33 21.10
CA GLU A 158 10.18 -37.03 21.40
C GLU A 158 10.65 -36.31 20.15
N GLN A 159 11.16 -37.04 19.16
CA GLN A 159 11.54 -36.49 17.87
C GLN A 159 10.34 -35.86 17.16
N GLU A 160 9.22 -36.60 17.04
CA GLU A 160 7.99 -36.10 16.41
C GLU A 160 7.40 -34.88 17.14
N ARG A 161 7.59 -34.79 18.48
CA ARG A 161 7.20 -33.60 19.25
C ARG A 161 8.07 -32.39 18.90
N GLY A 162 9.38 -32.57 18.75
CA GLY A 162 10.29 -31.52 18.29
C GLY A 162 9.97 -31.04 16.87
N GLU A 163 9.72 -31.96 15.95
CA GLU A 163 9.32 -31.66 14.57
C GLU A 163 7.98 -30.91 14.51
N TRP A 164 7.00 -31.34 15.32
CA TRP A 164 5.72 -30.64 15.43
C TRP A 164 5.86 -29.22 15.98
N GLN A 165 6.73 -29.00 16.97
CA GLN A 165 7.00 -27.66 17.48
C GLN A 165 7.62 -26.77 16.39
N LEU A 166 8.62 -27.26 15.67
CA LEU A 166 9.29 -26.51 14.60
C LEU A 166 8.33 -26.12 13.47
N LEU A 167 7.45 -27.04 13.06
CA LEU A 167 6.43 -26.77 12.04
C LEU A 167 5.44 -25.68 12.48
N ASN A 168 5.02 -25.69 13.76
CA ASN A 168 4.14 -24.66 14.30
C ASN A 168 4.82 -23.30 14.40
N GLU A 169 6.10 -23.26 14.80
CA GLU A 169 6.90 -22.03 14.82
C GLU A 169 7.04 -21.45 13.40
N LYS A 170 7.32 -22.30 12.40
CA LYS A 170 7.36 -21.88 11.00
C LYS A 170 6.00 -21.34 10.53
N LEU A 171 4.90 -22.03 10.82
CA LEU A 171 3.55 -21.60 10.44
C LEU A 171 3.18 -20.26 11.11
N ALA A 172 3.51 -20.10 12.40
CA ALA A 172 3.27 -18.87 13.13
C ALA A 172 4.07 -17.69 12.56
N TYR A 173 5.33 -17.92 12.18
CA TYR A 173 6.16 -16.92 11.52
C TYR A 173 5.58 -16.50 10.15
N LEU A 174 5.18 -17.46 9.33
CA LEU A 174 4.57 -17.19 8.03
C LEU A 174 3.28 -16.39 8.18
N LYS A 175 2.36 -16.79 9.08
CA LYS A 175 1.11 -16.06 9.33
C LYS A 175 1.34 -14.65 9.85
N LYS A 176 2.28 -14.47 10.78
CA LYS A 176 2.66 -13.13 11.27
C LYS A 176 3.21 -12.24 10.15
N THR A 177 3.97 -12.84 9.23
CA THR A 177 4.51 -12.15 8.06
C THR A 177 3.40 -11.79 7.07
N GLU A 178 2.42 -12.68 6.87
CA GLU A 178 1.23 -12.42 6.06
C GLU A 178 0.44 -11.23 6.59
N ASP A 179 0.16 -11.24 7.90
CA ASP A 179 -0.58 -10.19 8.59
C ASP A 179 0.14 -8.84 8.48
N PHE A 180 1.47 -8.84 8.63
CA PHE A 180 2.28 -7.64 8.42
C PHE A 180 2.08 -7.07 7.01
N TYR A 181 2.14 -7.90 5.97
CA TYR A 181 1.94 -7.45 4.59
C TYR A 181 0.51 -6.98 4.32
N ARG A 182 -0.50 -7.71 4.81
CA ARG A 182 -1.90 -7.30 4.70
C ARG A 182 -2.13 -5.94 5.35
N ASN A 183 -1.57 -5.72 6.54
CA ASN A 183 -1.69 -4.45 7.25
C ASN A 183 -0.96 -3.31 6.53
N ALA A 184 0.23 -3.56 5.98
CA ALA A 184 0.95 -2.58 5.17
C ALA A 184 0.13 -2.17 3.93
N ILE A 185 -0.49 -3.12 3.23
CA ILE A 185 -1.36 -2.87 2.08
C ILE A 185 -2.58 -2.04 2.49
N LEU A 186 -3.26 -2.42 3.58
CA LEU A 186 -4.42 -1.71 4.07
C LEU A 186 -4.08 -0.26 4.46
N SER A 187 -2.92 -0.05 5.10
CA SER A 187 -2.41 1.29 5.42
C SER A 187 -2.15 2.12 4.16
N MET A 188 -1.45 1.56 3.16
CA MET A 188 -1.19 2.22 1.88
C MET A 188 -2.48 2.59 1.14
N ASN A 189 -3.49 1.72 1.21
CA ASN A 189 -4.79 1.95 0.57
C ASN A 189 -5.64 2.98 1.33
N ALA A 190 -5.63 2.95 2.67
CA ALA A 190 -6.29 3.95 3.50
C ALA A 190 -5.69 5.36 3.29
N HIS A 191 -4.40 5.45 2.98
CA HIS A 191 -3.72 6.68 2.60
C HIS A 191 -4.19 7.25 1.25
N SER A 192 -4.59 6.39 0.30
CA SER A 192 -5.13 6.81 -0.99
C SER A 192 -6.55 7.39 -0.85
N VAL A 193 -7.37 6.79 0.01
CA VAL A 193 -8.77 7.21 0.23
C VAL A 193 -8.87 8.49 1.08
N LYS A 194 -7.95 8.72 2.02
CA LYS A 194 -7.99 9.90 2.91
C LYS A 194 -7.58 11.23 2.25
N LYS A 195 -7.31 11.28 0.95
CA LYS A 195 -7.10 12.54 0.21
C LYS A 195 -8.38 13.38 0.03
N SER A 196 -9.57 12.89 0.42
CA SER A 196 -10.85 13.61 0.28
C SER A 196 -11.35 14.38 1.52
N ASP A 197 -10.82 14.14 2.73
CA ASP A 197 -11.31 14.81 3.95
C ASP A 197 -10.47 16.05 4.33
N LYS A 198 -10.57 17.08 3.48
CA LYS A 198 -10.16 18.46 3.79
C LYS A 198 -11.19 19.01 4.79
N THR A 199 -10.89 19.23 6.06
CA THR A 199 -10.72 20.62 6.56
C THR A 199 -10.31 20.70 8.05
N ARG A 200 -9.85 19.62 8.70
CA ARG A 200 -9.42 19.69 10.12
C ARG A 200 -8.08 19.04 10.49
N LYS A 201 -7.32 18.49 9.52
CA LYS A 201 -6.07 17.72 9.76
C LYS A 201 -4.79 18.24 9.10
N GLU A 202 -4.86 19.26 8.24
CA GLU A 202 -3.71 19.71 7.42
C GLU A 202 -2.51 20.16 8.27
N TYR A 203 -2.71 20.96 9.32
CA TYR A 203 -1.61 21.51 10.11
C TYR A 203 -0.69 20.46 10.79
N LYS A 204 -1.23 19.31 11.21
CA LYS A 204 -0.46 18.29 11.94
C LYS A 204 0.23 17.30 11.01
N ARG A 205 -0.37 17.06 9.84
CA ARG A 205 0.25 16.22 8.80
C ARG A 205 1.52 16.87 8.28
N ASP A 206 1.51 18.20 8.12
CA ASP A 206 2.69 18.95 7.69
C ASP A 206 3.85 18.83 8.67
N THR A 207 3.58 18.75 9.98
CA THR A 207 4.64 18.59 11.00
C THR A 207 5.27 17.20 10.92
N ALA A 208 4.46 16.14 10.80
CA ALA A 208 4.99 14.79 10.64
C ALA A 208 5.81 14.64 9.36
N ILE A 209 5.32 15.16 8.23
CA ILE A 209 6.05 15.14 6.94
C ILE A 209 7.41 15.86 7.06
N LYS A 210 7.46 16.96 7.82
CA LYS A 210 8.71 17.71 8.06
C LYS A 210 9.71 16.89 8.87
N ASP A 211 9.30 16.34 10.01
CA ASP A 211 10.16 15.52 10.87
C ASP A 211 10.68 14.28 10.14
N GLU A 212 9.81 13.61 9.38
CA GLU A 212 10.17 12.44 8.56
C GLU A 212 11.23 12.77 7.49
N ARG A 213 11.12 13.94 6.85
CA ARG A 213 12.11 14.39 5.87
C ARG A 213 13.43 14.78 6.53
N LEU A 214 13.37 15.51 7.64
CA LEU A 214 14.56 15.91 8.39
C LEU A 214 15.36 14.70 8.85
N LEU A 215 14.68 13.62 9.26
CA LEU A 215 15.32 12.34 9.55
C LEU A 215 16.03 11.77 8.32
N LEU A 216 15.39 11.79 7.14
CA LEU A 216 16.02 11.30 5.90
C LEU A 216 17.25 12.11 5.48
N SER A 217 17.18 13.43 5.61
CA SER A 217 18.31 14.33 5.33
C SER A 217 19.47 14.05 6.28
N ASP A 218 19.20 13.93 7.58
CA ASP A 218 20.24 13.69 8.56
C ASP A 218 20.89 12.30 8.40
N VAL A 219 20.10 11.27 8.09
CA VAL A 219 20.61 9.95 7.71
C VAL A 219 21.54 10.06 6.50
N ALA A 220 21.16 10.81 5.46
CA ALA A 220 21.99 10.99 4.27
C ALA A 220 23.31 11.71 4.59
N ILE A 221 23.27 12.77 5.39
CA ILE A 221 24.45 13.53 5.84
C ILE A 221 25.39 12.63 6.64
N LYS A 222 24.87 11.90 7.63
CA LYS A 222 25.69 11.01 8.47
C LYS A 222 26.34 9.88 7.67
N MET A 223 25.61 9.32 6.71
CA MET A 223 26.16 8.31 5.81
C MET A 223 27.23 8.91 4.89
N TRP A 224 27.03 10.13 4.41
CA TRP A 224 28.00 10.81 3.56
C TRP A 224 29.27 11.15 4.33
N GLU A 225 29.17 11.70 5.55
CA GLU A 225 30.32 11.93 6.44
C GLU A 225 31.12 10.65 6.71
N ARG A 226 30.45 9.49 6.70
CA ARG A 226 31.07 8.20 6.97
C ARG A 226 31.68 7.53 5.73
N PHE A 227 31.06 7.67 4.57
CA PHE A 227 31.38 6.89 3.37
C PHE A 227 31.80 7.74 2.16
N GLU A 228 31.75 9.07 2.27
CA GLU A 228 32.20 10.05 1.26
C GLU A 228 31.67 9.79 -0.16
N PHE A 229 30.38 9.45 -0.30
CA PHE A 229 29.79 9.18 -1.62
C PHE A 229 29.48 10.47 -2.42
N ASP A 230 29.46 10.35 -3.75
CA ASP A 230 29.19 11.48 -4.65
C ASP A 230 27.75 12.03 -4.48
N CYS A 231 27.65 13.35 -4.32
CA CYS A 231 26.39 14.08 -4.24
C CYS A 231 26.09 14.77 -5.57
N VAL A 232 24.84 14.74 -6.01
CA VAL A 232 24.42 15.40 -7.27
C VAL A 232 24.20 16.91 -7.07
N PHE A 233 23.91 17.35 -5.85
CA PHE A 233 23.55 18.75 -5.53
C PHE A 233 24.58 19.40 -4.61
N GLU A 234 24.81 20.71 -4.81
CA GLU A 234 25.75 21.51 -4.02
C GLU A 234 25.28 21.74 -2.57
N ASP A 235 23.98 21.62 -2.31
CA ASP A 235 23.36 21.87 -0.99
C ASP A 235 23.55 20.70 0.01
N GLY A 236 24.33 19.68 -0.35
CA GLY A 236 24.63 18.50 0.47
C GLY A 236 23.89 17.22 0.05
N PRO A 237 24.22 16.07 0.66
CA PRO A 237 23.65 14.77 0.31
C PRO A 237 22.16 14.69 0.62
N SER A 238 21.36 14.32 -0.38
CA SER A 238 19.97 13.91 -0.15
C SER A 238 19.88 12.41 0.13
N PHE A 239 18.76 11.95 0.70
CA PHE A 239 18.50 10.50 0.79
C PHE A 239 18.41 9.85 -0.60
N GLY A 240 18.07 10.62 -1.65
CA GLY A 240 18.16 10.16 -3.03
C GLY A 240 19.59 9.90 -3.49
N ASP A 241 20.56 10.72 -3.08
CA ASP A 241 21.99 10.51 -3.32
C ASP A 241 22.48 9.27 -2.59
N LEU A 242 22.13 9.12 -1.31
CA LEU A 242 22.44 7.92 -0.52
C LEU A 242 21.88 6.66 -1.19
N LYS A 243 20.62 6.69 -1.66
CA LYS A 243 20.03 5.56 -2.40
C LYS A 243 20.79 5.22 -3.68
N ARG A 244 21.25 6.24 -4.43
CA ARG A 244 22.04 6.01 -5.65
C ARG A 244 23.40 5.42 -5.33
N ALA A 245 24.09 5.97 -4.32
CA ALA A 245 25.37 5.46 -3.84
C ALA A 245 25.26 4.01 -3.35
N ALA A 246 24.18 3.68 -2.65
CA ALA A 246 23.83 2.33 -2.24
C ALA A 246 23.26 1.47 -3.39
N GLY A 247 23.28 1.90 -4.66
CA GLY A 247 22.79 1.12 -5.79
C GLY A 247 21.27 0.84 -5.83
N PHE A 248 20.46 1.53 -5.02
CA PHE A 248 19.00 1.37 -4.92
C PHE A 248 18.18 2.32 -5.83
N GLY A 249 18.78 2.79 -6.92
CA GLY A 249 18.27 3.90 -7.75
C GLY A 249 16.79 3.80 -8.15
N ASN A 250 16.28 2.60 -8.46
CA ASN A 250 14.89 2.38 -8.88
C ASN A 250 14.16 1.33 -8.01
N CYS A 251 14.15 1.53 -6.68
CA CYS A 251 13.17 1.02 -5.71
C CYS A 251 12.79 -0.49 -5.67
N LYS A 252 13.39 -1.39 -6.46
CA LYS A 252 13.02 -2.82 -6.46
C LYS A 252 14.05 -3.75 -5.81
N ASP A 253 15.19 -3.24 -5.36
CA ASP A 253 16.40 -4.08 -5.17
C ASP A 253 16.93 -4.18 -3.72
N VAL A 254 16.27 -3.59 -2.71
CA VAL A 254 16.76 -3.78 -1.32
C VAL A 254 16.61 -5.24 -0.89
N ARG A 255 15.45 -5.83 -1.17
CA ARG A 255 15.17 -7.20 -0.74
C ARG A 255 15.97 -8.23 -1.52
N ASP A 256 16.13 -8.03 -2.83
CA ASP A 256 16.95 -8.89 -3.68
C ASP A 256 18.42 -8.84 -3.24
N TYR A 257 18.97 -7.64 -3.00
CA TYR A 257 20.32 -7.52 -2.43
C TYR A 257 20.50 -8.34 -1.15
N PHE A 258 19.65 -8.15 -0.12
CA PHE A 258 19.81 -8.87 1.15
C PHE A 258 19.55 -10.38 1.02
N GLN A 259 18.68 -10.82 0.10
CA GLN A 259 18.47 -12.24 -0.20
C GLN A 259 19.68 -12.86 -0.90
N ARG A 260 20.20 -12.20 -1.93
CA ARG A 260 21.41 -12.62 -2.64
C ARG A 260 22.62 -12.64 -1.70
N LYS A 261 22.74 -11.66 -0.80
CA LYS A 261 23.75 -11.65 0.26
C LYS A 261 23.62 -12.84 1.20
N ALA A 262 22.41 -13.17 1.66
CA ALA A 262 22.17 -14.35 2.51
C ALA A 262 22.51 -15.68 1.80
N ARG A 263 22.46 -15.71 0.45
CA ARG A 263 22.91 -16.83 -0.38
C ARG A 263 24.41 -16.81 -0.71
N GLY A 264 25.15 -15.79 -0.28
CA GLY A 264 26.57 -15.61 -0.59
C GLY A 264 26.85 -15.15 -2.02
N GLU A 265 25.84 -14.63 -2.73
CA GLU A 265 25.92 -14.22 -4.14
C GLU A 265 26.40 -12.77 -4.33
N VAL A 266 26.56 -12.03 -3.24
CA VAL A 266 26.99 -10.62 -3.26
C VAL A 266 28.08 -10.43 -2.21
N GLN A 267 29.11 -9.68 -2.56
CA GLN A 267 30.14 -9.26 -1.62
C GLN A 267 29.61 -8.20 -0.64
N GLU A 268 30.32 -8.02 0.47
CA GLU A 268 30.02 -6.98 1.44
C GLU A 268 30.05 -5.60 0.77
N ASP A 269 29.10 -4.76 1.16
CA ASP A 269 28.92 -3.40 0.63
C ASP A 269 28.73 -2.49 1.85
N ASP A 270 29.79 -1.76 2.20
CA ASP A 270 29.89 -1.01 3.46
C ASP A 270 28.70 -0.06 3.68
N ILE A 271 28.17 0.52 2.60
CA ILE A 271 27.01 1.41 2.67
C ILE A 271 25.74 0.61 2.93
N LYS A 272 25.48 -0.47 2.17
CA LYS A 272 24.26 -1.27 2.36
C LYS A 272 24.23 -1.98 3.70
N ASP A 273 25.39 -2.41 4.17
CA ASP A 273 25.55 -3.20 5.39
C ASP A 273 25.57 -2.36 6.67
N SER A 274 25.65 -1.03 6.53
CA SER A 274 25.57 -0.10 7.65
C SER A 274 24.18 -0.02 8.31
N LEU A 275 23.14 -0.55 7.64
CA LEU A 275 21.76 -0.60 8.13
C LEU A 275 21.15 -1.98 7.91
N THR A 276 20.21 -2.34 8.78
CA THR A 276 19.42 -3.56 8.62
C THR A 276 18.51 -3.49 7.38
N LYS A 277 18.11 -4.66 6.87
CA LYS A 277 17.14 -4.76 5.77
C LYS A 277 15.84 -4.01 6.09
N GLU A 278 15.37 -4.14 7.32
CA GLU A 278 14.16 -3.50 7.84
C GLU A 278 14.29 -1.98 7.85
N ALA A 279 15.44 -1.46 8.29
CA ALA A 279 15.75 -0.03 8.27
C ALA A 279 15.76 0.54 6.85
N TRP A 280 16.40 -0.15 5.89
CA TRP A 280 16.39 0.28 4.49
C TRP A 280 14.99 0.31 3.88
N ILE A 281 14.20 -0.74 4.09
CA ILE A 281 12.81 -0.81 3.60
C ILE A 281 12.01 0.36 4.18
N TRP A 282 12.16 0.63 5.48
CA TRP A 282 11.44 1.68 6.16
C TRP A 282 11.82 3.07 5.64
N LEU A 283 13.12 3.38 5.53
CA LEU A 283 13.61 4.68 5.03
C LEU A 283 13.20 4.93 3.57
N ILE A 284 13.23 3.92 2.71
CA ILE A 284 12.76 4.06 1.32
C ILE A 284 11.25 4.31 1.27
N GLY A 285 10.48 3.60 2.09
CA GLY A 285 9.04 3.85 2.22
C GLY A 285 8.75 5.26 2.74
N LEU A 286 9.56 5.75 3.69
CA LEU A 286 9.48 7.13 4.20
C LEU A 286 9.75 8.15 3.10
N ASN A 287 10.83 7.97 2.34
CA ASN A 287 11.22 8.86 1.24
C ASN A 287 10.20 8.92 0.10
N GLN A 288 9.42 7.86 -0.12
CA GLN A 288 8.34 7.87 -1.10
C GLN A 288 7.12 8.69 -0.65
N ARG A 289 6.95 8.91 0.66
CA ARG A 289 5.80 9.62 1.24
C ARG A 289 6.03 11.13 1.37
N VAL A 290 7.25 11.54 1.71
CA VAL A 290 7.57 12.97 1.90
C VAL A 290 7.81 13.66 0.55
N ASN A 291 7.04 14.73 0.25
CA ASN A 291 7.16 15.50 -0.99
C ASN A 291 8.11 16.71 -0.83
N GLY A 292 8.65 17.20 -1.96
CA GLY A 292 9.87 18.02 -2.12
C GLY A 292 9.99 19.42 -1.51
N LEU A 293 9.24 19.85 -0.49
CA LEU A 293 9.47 21.15 0.22
C LEU A 293 10.10 21.06 1.64
N LEU A 294 11.03 22.00 1.91
CA LEU A 294 12.09 21.96 2.94
C LEU A 294 11.71 22.57 4.31
N HIS A 295 12.33 22.00 5.36
CA HIS A 295 12.74 22.67 6.61
C HIS A 295 14.14 22.16 6.99
N ASP A 296 14.81 22.86 7.91
CA ASP A 296 16.26 22.98 8.03
C ASP A 296 16.89 22.25 9.24
N THR A 297 16.16 21.85 10.28
CA THR A 297 16.76 21.09 11.41
C THR A 297 15.75 20.22 12.19
N LEU A 298 16.18 19.01 12.60
CA LEU A 298 15.42 18.14 13.53
C LEU A 298 15.16 18.85 14.87
N ILE A 299 13.92 18.76 15.35
CA ILE A 299 13.51 19.41 16.60
C ILE A 299 14.07 18.62 17.80
N THR A 300 14.76 19.31 18.70
CA THR A 300 15.22 18.74 19.97
C THR A 300 14.40 19.28 21.14
N ASN A 301 13.99 18.41 22.04
CA ASN A 301 13.39 18.79 23.31
C ASN A 301 14.42 19.52 24.21
N LYS A 302 13.93 20.22 25.25
CA LYS A 302 14.76 20.96 26.22
C LYS A 302 15.78 20.09 26.95
N ASP A 303 15.53 18.79 27.07
CA ASP A 303 16.42 17.81 27.69
C ASP A 303 17.47 17.24 26.72
N GLY A 304 17.52 17.74 25.48
CA GLY A 304 18.43 17.28 24.42
C GLY A 304 18.00 15.98 23.75
N SER A 305 16.82 15.43 24.10
CA SER A 305 16.22 14.32 23.37
C SER A 305 15.73 14.78 21.99
N LEU A 306 15.78 13.88 21.02
CA LEU A 306 15.33 14.15 19.66
C LEU A 306 13.83 13.89 19.58
N ARG A 307 13.05 14.88 19.13
CA ARG A 307 11.60 14.74 18.95
C ARG A 307 11.32 14.33 17.52
N LEU A 308 10.56 13.25 17.34
CA LEU A 308 10.08 12.80 16.04
C LEU A 308 8.57 12.64 16.10
N VAL A 309 7.84 13.44 15.33
CA VAL A 309 6.42 13.22 15.09
C VAL A 309 6.28 12.38 13.82
N LEU A 310 5.67 11.20 13.94
CA LEU A 310 5.41 10.30 12.81
C LEU A 310 3.92 10.27 12.48
N GLU A 311 3.57 10.14 11.20
CA GLU A 311 2.18 9.86 10.82
C GLU A 311 1.72 8.53 11.47
N HIS A 312 0.45 8.44 11.89
CA HIS A 312 -0.06 7.33 12.70
C HIS A 312 0.33 5.94 12.16
N ASP A 313 0.17 5.72 10.86
CA ASP A 313 0.47 4.45 10.23
C ASP A 313 1.98 4.14 10.19
N VAL A 314 2.82 5.18 10.11
CA VAL A 314 4.28 5.07 10.21
C VAL A 314 4.69 4.80 11.66
N TYR A 315 4.00 5.42 12.62
CA TYR A 315 4.24 5.23 14.03
C TYR A 315 4.00 3.78 14.47
N GLU A 316 2.83 3.19 14.15
CA GLU A 316 2.45 1.84 14.60
C GLU A 316 3.44 0.75 14.12
N GLY A 317 3.93 0.85 12.88
CA GLY A 317 4.87 -0.13 12.32
C GLY A 317 6.35 0.26 12.41
N GLY A 318 6.64 1.55 12.59
CA GLY A 318 7.97 2.12 12.36
C GLY A 318 8.63 2.73 13.59
N ARG A 319 7.92 2.90 14.71
CA ARG A 319 8.49 3.52 15.92
C ARG A 319 9.79 2.86 16.37
N LYS A 320 9.82 1.53 16.44
CA LYS A 320 11.02 0.79 16.87
C LYS A 320 12.19 0.98 15.91
N VAL A 321 11.91 0.96 14.60
CA VAL A 321 12.93 1.16 13.55
C VAL A 321 13.48 2.58 13.61
N ALA A 322 12.62 3.58 13.79
CA ALA A 322 13.03 4.97 13.98
C ALA A 322 13.91 5.15 15.23
N GLU A 323 13.56 4.51 16.34
CA GLU A 323 14.37 4.55 17.57
C GLU A 323 15.74 3.88 17.38
N GLU A 324 15.77 2.72 16.71
CA GLU A 324 17.02 2.02 16.38
C GLU A 324 17.92 2.85 15.47
N LEU A 325 17.35 3.48 14.44
CA LEU A 325 18.06 4.39 13.54
C LEU A 325 18.71 5.55 14.30
N VAL A 326 17.94 6.23 15.16
CA VAL A 326 18.49 7.35 15.94
C VAL A 326 19.62 6.86 16.85
N ARG A 327 19.49 5.69 17.50
CA ARG A 327 20.58 5.14 18.32
C ARG A 327 21.82 4.80 17.49
N THR A 328 21.64 4.31 16.26
CA THR A 328 22.74 4.00 15.34
C THR A 328 23.50 5.25 14.93
N PHE A 329 22.81 6.35 14.62
CA PHE A 329 23.46 7.58 14.14
C PHE A 329 23.94 8.53 15.25
N TYR A 330 23.24 8.56 16.39
CA TYR A 330 23.50 9.52 17.47
C TYR A 330 24.07 8.89 18.74
N GLY A 331 24.29 7.58 18.73
CA GLY A 331 24.80 6.81 19.85
C GLY A 331 23.69 6.23 20.73
N SER A 332 24.01 5.11 21.39
CA SER A 332 23.07 4.32 22.20
C SER A 332 22.48 5.06 23.40
N SER A 333 23.13 6.15 23.86
CA SER A 333 22.64 7.00 24.94
C SER A 333 21.65 8.08 24.50
N LYS A 334 21.44 8.28 23.19
CA LYS A 334 20.54 9.32 22.69
C LYS A 334 19.09 8.93 22.98
N LYS A 335 18.39 9.78 23.73
CA LYS A 335 16.95 9.65 23.98
C LYS A 335 16.14 10.17 22.79
N VAL A 336 15.06 9.46 22.47
CA VAL A 336 14.14 9.81 21.38
C VAL A 336 12.73 9.86 21.93
N ASP A 337 12.05 10.99 21.69
CA ASP A 337 10.64 11.17 21.97
C ASP A 337 9.87 11.04 20.66
N ILE A 338 9.41 9.82 20.38
CA ILE A 338 8.64 9.51 19.17
C ILE A 338 7.16 9.63 19.49
N LYS A 339 6.46 10.54 18.80
CA LYS A 339 5.04 10.79 18.97
C LYS A 339 4.26 10.41 17.73
N ASP A 340 3.07 9.88 17.95
CA ASP A 340 2.07 9.76 16.90
C ASP A 340 1.44 11.12 16.65
N ALA A 341 1.45 11.59 15.41
CA ALA A 341 0.81 12.82 14.96
C ALA A 341 -0.68 12.91 15.36
N SER A 342 -1.36 11.77 15.52
CA SER A 342 -2.75 11.71 15.98
C SER A 342 -2.91 12.03 17.48
N SER A 343 -1.88 11.71 18.27
CA SER A 343 -1.85 11.84 19.73
C SER A 343 -1.25 13.15 20.23
N ASP A 344 -0.45 13.82 19.39
CA ASP A 344 0.25 15.03 19.81
C ASP A 344 -0.71 16.24 19.85
N SER A 345 -1.11 16.63 21.05
CA SER A 345 -1.96 17.79 21.32
C SER A 345 -1.17 19.08 21.51
N SER A 346 0.17 19.04 21.47
CA SER A 346 1.00 20.20 21.71
C SER A 346 0.88 21.20 20.56
N SER A 347 0.34 22.39 20.83
CA SER A 347 0.27 23.52 19.90
C SER A 347 1.52 24.41 19.93
N SER A 348 2.63 23.93 20.49
CA SER A 348 3.85 24.72 20.65
C SER A 348 5.00 24.16 19.79
N PRO A 349 5.70 25.01 19.01
CA PRO A 349 6.91 24.63 18.30
C PRO A 349 8.03 24.20 19.25
#